data_AF-A0A962CHZ6-F1
#
_entry.id   AF-A0A962CHZ6-F1
#
_cell.length_a   1.000
_cell.length_b   1.000
_cell.length_c   1.000
_cell.angle_alpha   90.00
_cell.angle_beta   90.00
_cell.angle_gamma   90.00
#
_symmetry.space_group_name_H-M   'P 1'
#
loop_
_entity.id
_entity.type
_entity.pdbx_description
1 polymer ?
#
loop_
_entity_poly.entity_id
_entity_poly.type
_entity_poly.pdbx_seq_one_letter_code
_entity_poly.pdbx_strand_id
1 'polypeptide(L)'
;MDFGKLIARAQAILLSPKTEWPVIAAEQETVANLYKNYIIVLAAIPAIAGFIKGSLIGYSAFGFTARTPIVSGIIGMIVAYALALAVVYLIGLIIDALAPTFGGEKNQIQALKTAAYMSTAGWIAGIAVIVPWIGWLIVWAGFFYGAYLL
;
A
#
# COMPACT_ATOMS: atom_id res chain seq x y z
N MET A 1 15.23 10.39 5.40
CA MET A 1 13.80 10.12 5.22
C MET A 1 13.06 11.00 6.21
N ASP A 2 12.15 11.84 5.73
CA ASP A 2 11.41 12.80 6.56
C ASP A 2 10.00 12.24 6.77
N PHE A 3 9.75 11.69 7.96
CA PHE A 3 8.46 11.09 8.29
C PHE A 3 7.32 12.11 8.33
N GLY A 4 7.61 13.38 8.66
CA GLY A 4 6.61 14.44 8.64
C GLY A 4 6.10 14.68 7.23
N LYS A 5 7.01 14.74 6.25
CA LYS A 5 6.64 14.85 4.83
C LYS A 5 5.87 13.65 4.31
N LEU A 6 6.26 12.43 4.71
CA LEU A 6 5.56 11.20 4.32
C LEU A 6 4.12 11.21 4.83
N ILE A 7 3.91 11.53 6.11
CA ILE A 7 2.57 11.58 6.71
C ILE A 7 1.74 12.68 6.06
N ALA A 8 2.31 13.88 5.87
CA ALA A 8 1.63 14.97 5.21
C ALA A 8 1.19 14.59 3.79
N ARG A 9 2.06 13.92 3.01
CA ARG A 9 1.72 13.42 1.68
C ARG A 9 0.59 12.39 1.72
N ALA A 10 0.68 11.41 2.61
CA ALA A 10 -0.35 10.38 2.77
C ALA A 10 -1.70 10.98 3.19
N GLN A 11 -1.71 11.99 4.05
CA GLN A 11 -2.93 12.71 4.42
C GLN A 11 -3.48 13.54 3.24
N ALA A 12 -2.62 14.26 2.52
CA ALA A 12 -3.05 15.09 1.39
C ALA A 12 -3.69 14.25 0.29
N ILE A 13 -3.10 13.10 -0.06
CA ILE A 13 -3.66 12.24 -1.10
C ILE A 13 -4.99 11.61 -0.69
N LEU A 14 -5.16 11.31 0.60
CA LEU A 14 -6.40 10.70 1.11
C LEU A 14 -7.50 11.72 1.34
N LEU A 15 -7.18 12.88 1.88
CA LEU A 15 -8.17 13.86 2.36
C LEU A 15 -8.39 15.02 1.38
N SER A 16 -7.44 15.27 0.48
CA SER A 16 -7.48 16.39 -0.47
C SER A 16 -6.93 15.99 -1.86
N PRO A 17 -7.39 14.88 -2.45
CA PRO A 17 -6.84 14.36 -3.72
C PRO A 17 -6.93 15.37 -4.87
N LYS A 18 -8.03 16.14 -4.95
CA LYS A 18 -8.26 17.12 -6.03
C LYS A 18 -7.18 18.18 -6.13
N THR A 19 -6.61 18.59 -5.00
CA THR A 19 -5.53 19.57 -4.95
C THR A 19 -4.16 18.92 -5.03
N GLU A 20 -4.02 17.69 -4.53
CA GLU A 20 -2.74 16.99 -4.44
C GLU A 20 -2.31 16.33 -5.76
N TRP A 21 -3.24 15.79 -6.55
CA TRP A 21 -2.92 15.15 -7.84
C TRP A 21 -2.20 16.08 -8.83
N PRO A 22 -2.62 17.35 -9.04
CA PRO A 22 -1.87 18.29 -9.88
C PRO A 22 -0.45 18.56 -9.37
N VAL A 23 -0.26 18.59 -8.04
CA VAL A 23 1.08 18.76 -7.43
C VAL A 23 1.94 17.54 -7.74
N ILE A 24 1.43 16.33 -7.51
CA ILE A 24 2.10 15.06 -7.82
C ILE A 24 2.47 14.97 -9.31
N ALA A 25 1.58 15.41 -10.19
CA ALA A 25 1.81 15.37 -11.63
C ALA A 25 2.99 16.27 -12.05
N ALA A 26 3.11 17.47 -11.44
CA ALA A 26 4.17 18.44 -11.72
C ALA A 26 5.52 18.07 -11.08
N GLU A 27 5.53 17.24 -10.03
CA GLU A 27 6.75 16.86 -9.33
C GLU A 27 7.69 16.03 -10.20
N GLN A 28 8.97 16.38 -10.20
CA GLN A 28 10.00 15.50 -10.73
C GLN A 28 10.36 14.48 -9.66
N GLU A 29 10.23 13.20 -9.99
CA GLU A 29 10.53 12.11 -9.08
C GLU A 29 11.25 10.99 -9.80
N THR A 30 11.96 10.16 -9.04
CA THR A 30 12.59 8.95 -9.58
C THR A 30 11.99 7.70 -8.94
N VAL A 31 12.05 6.57 -9.64
CA VAL A 31 11.63 5.28 -9.11
C VAL A 31 12.33 5.00 -7.76
N ALA A 32 13.65 5.19 -7.70
CA ALA A 32 14.44 4.93 -6.50
C ALA A 32 13.98 5.79 -5.29
N ASN A 33 13.76 7.08 -5.51
CA ASN A 33 13.31 7.99 -4.45
C ASN A 33 11.88 7.69 -4.01
N LEU A 34 10.96 7.42 -4.93
CA LEU A 34 9.58 7.07 -4.61
C LEU A 34 9.52 5.78 -3.78
N TYR A 35 10.34 4.78 -4.14
CA TYR A 35 10.46 3.56 -3.35
C TYR A 35 11.00 3.82 -1.94
N LYS A 36 12.14 4.50 -1.86
CA LYS A 36 12.86 4.73 -0.60
C LYS A 36 12.09 5.63 0.37
N ASN A 37 11.45 6.67 -0.13
CA ASN A 37 10.83 7.71 0.71
C ASN A 37 9.34 7.51 0.93
N TYR A 38 8.68 6.57 0.23
CA TYR A 38 7.24 6.38 0.34
C TYR A 38 6.83 4.90 0.36
N ILE A 39 7.06 4.16 -0.73
CA ILE A 39 6.51 2.81 -0.93
C ILE A 39 7.03 1.83 0.13
N ILE A 40 8.35 1.78 0.36
CA ILE A 40 8.99 0.86 1.33
C ILE A 40 8.41 1.05 2.73
N VAL A 41 8.14 2.29 3.12
CA VAL A 41 7.65 2.60 4.46
C VAL A 41 6.19 2.20 4.61
N LEU A 42 5.33 2.61 3.66
CA LEU A 42 3.90 2.34 3.76
C LEU A 42 3.56 0.87 3.52
N ALA A 43 4.23 0.20 2.57
CA ALA A 43 4.02 -1.22 2.31
C ALA A 43 4.46 -2.12 3.48
N ALA A 44 5.32 -1.63 4.39
CA ALA A 44 5.71 -2.37 5.58
C ALA A 44 4.57 -2.48 6.60
N ILE A 45 3.63 -1.52 6.60
CA ILE A 45 2.49 -1.47 7.54
C ILE A 45 1.67 -2.77 7.51
N PRO A 46 1.10 -3.20 6.35
CA PRO A 46 0.31 -4.43 6.30
C PRO A 46 1.14 -5.68 6.59
N ALA A 47 2.42 -5.72 6.19
CA ALA A 47 3.29 -6.87 6.43
C ALA A 47 3.53 -7.09 7.94
N ILE A 48 3.87 -6.02 8.66
CA ILE A 48 4.07 -6.05 10.11
C ILE A 48 2.76 -6.36 10.83
N ALA A 49 1.65 -5.73 10.44
CA ALA A 49 0.35 -5.96 11.03
C ALA A 49 -0.10 -7.43 10.86
N GLY A 50 0.12 -8.00 9.67
CA GLY A 50 -0.15 -9.41 9.37
C GLY A 50 0.70 -10.36 10.22
N PHE A 51 1.99 -10.07 10.40
CA PHE A 51 2.85 -10.85 11.29
C PHE A 51 2.36 -10.83 12.75
N ILE A 52 2.04 -9.64 13.27
CA ILE A 52 1.52 -9.47 14.62
C ILE A 52 0.22 -10.26 14.78
N LYS A 53 -0.71 -10.14 13.81
CA LYS A 53 -1.98 -10.87 13.84
C LYS A 53 -1.76 -12.38 13.79
N GLY A 54 -0.93 -12.88 12.88
CA GLY A 54 -0.74 -14.32 12.70
C GLY A 54 0.06 -14.99 13.82
N SER A 55 1.15 -14.37 14.27
CA SER A 55 2.13 -15.03 15.14
C SER A 55 2.01 -14.64 16.61
N LEU A 56 1.62 -13.41 16.91
CA LEU A 56 1.55 -12.91 18.30
C LEU A 56 0.13 -12.99 18.85
N ILE A 57 -0.86 -12.55 18.07
CA ILE A 57 -2.27 -12.56 18.49
C ILE A 57 -2.86 -13.95 18.23
N GLY A 58 -2.79 -14.41 16.99
CA GLY A 58 -3.42 -15.62 16.49
C GLY A 58 -4.79 -15.38 15.87
N TYR A 59 -5.28 -16.41 15.19
CA TYR A 59 -6.64 -16.49 14.66
C TYR A 59 -7.47 -17.35 15.59
N SER A 60 -8.56 -16.79 16.10
CA SER A 60 -9.46 -17.46 17.03
C SER A 60 -10.79 -17.76 16.34
N ALA A 61 -11.22 -19.02 16.38
CA ALA A 61 -12.51 -19.47 15.87
C ALA A 61 -13.04 -20.60 16.75
N PHE A 62 -14.33 -20.56 17.08
CA PHE A 62 -15.01 -21.61 17.86
C PHE A 62 -14.31 -21.99 19.18
N GLY A 63 -13.72 -21.01 19.87
CA GLY A 63 -13.00 -21.21 21.14
C GLY A 63 -11.55 -21.71 21.01
N PHE A 64 -11.09 -22.03 19.79
CA PHE A 64 -9.71 -22.41 19.52
C PHE A 64 -8.92 -21.21 18.98
N THR A 65 -7.68 -21.04 19.45
CA THR A 65 -6.75 -20.02 18.93
C THR A 65 -5.54 -20.70 18.32
N ALA A 66 -5.34 -20.50 17.02
CA ALA A 66 -4.17 -20.97 16.30
C ALA A 66 -3.22 -19.79 16.04
N ARG A 67 -1.92 -20.02 16.25
CA ARG A 67 -0.86 -19.05 15.95
C ARG A 67 0.12 -19.65 14.95
N THR A 68 0.57 -18.80 14.05
CA THR A 68 1.69 -19.14 13.17
C THR A 68 2.97 -19.15 14.01
N PRO A 69 3.81 -20.20 13.92
CA PRO A 69 5.12 -20.20 14.57
C PRO A 69 5.93 -18.96 14.19
N ILE A 70 6.72 -18.42 15.13
CA ILE A 70 7.42 -17.14 14.94
C ILE A 70 8.32 -17.15 13.69
N VAL A 71 9.06 -18.23 13.47
CA VAL A 71 9.97 -18.35 12.32
C VAL A 71 9.21 -18.31 11.00
N SER A 72 8.13 -19.09 10.87
CA SER A 72 7.31 -19.07 9.66
C SER A 72 6.55 -17.76 9.49
N GLY A 73 6.15 -17.12 10.59
CA GLY A 73 5.58 -15.79 10.59
C GLY A 73 6.53 -14.73 10.04
N ILE A 74 7.80 -14.74 10.47
CA ILE A 74 8.82 -13.81 9.97
C ILE A 74 9.08 -14.05 8.47
N ILE A 75 9.19 -15.32 8.04
CA ILE A 75 9.34 -15.66 6.62
C ILE A 75 8.14 -15.12 5.83
N GLY A 76 6.92 -15.37 6.31
CA GLY A 76 5.70 -14.88 5.68
C GLY A 76 5.65 -13.35 5.59
N MET A 77 6.07 -12.64 6.63
CA MET A 77 6.18 -11.18 6.63
C MET A 77 7.13 -10.67 5.55
N ILE A 78 8.33 -11.24 5.47
CA ILE A 78 9.35 -10.83 4.49
C ILE A 78 8.86 -11.10 3.06
N VAL A 79 8.28 -12.29 2.82
CA VAL A 79 7.73 -12.65 1.51
C VAL A 79 6.57 -11.74 1.13
N ALA A 80 5.61 -11.52 2.03
CA ALA A 80 4.46 -10.64 1.78
C ALA A 80 4.91 -9.20 1.50
N TYR A 81 5.91 -8.71 2.23
CA TYR A 81 6.48 -7.39 2.00
C TYR A 81 7.18 -7.29 0.63
N ALA A 82 8.03 -8.25 0.28
CA ALA A 82 8.68 -8.28 -1.04
C ALA A 82 7.66 -8.35 -2.18
N LEU A 83 6.60 -9.15 -2.02
CA LEU A 83 5.49 -9.21 -2.97
C LEU A 83 4.75 -7.90 -3.07
N ALA A 84 4.49 -7.20 -1.96
CA ALA A 84 3.82 -5.90 -1.98
C ALA A 84 4.61 -4.85 -2.79
N LEU A 85 5.94 -4.84 -2.64
CA LEU A 85 6.82 -3.98 -3.45
C LEU A 85 6.76 -4.35 -4.94
N ALA A 86 6.84 -5.65 -5.25
CA ALA A 86 6.77 -6.12 -6.63
C ALA A 86 5.40 -5.81 -7.28
N VAL A 87 4.31 -6.02 -6.55
CA VAL A 87 2.94 -5.79 -7.05
C VAL A 87 2.73 -4.32 -7.39
N VAL A 88 3.20 -3.37 -6.59
CA VAL A 88 3.06 -1.94 -6.93
C VAL A 88 3.87 -1.57 -8.17
N TYR A 89 5.06 -2.14 -8.36
CA TYR A 89 5.78 -1.99 -9.62
C TYR A 89 5.00 -2.54 -10.80
N LEU A 90 4.46 -3.75 -10.67
CA LEU A 90 3.67 -4.40 -11.71
C LEU A 90 2.40 -3.60 -12.06
N ILE A 91 1.69 -3.06 -11.08
CA ILE A 91 0.55 -2.17 -11.30
C ILE A 91 1.00 -0.93 -12.07
N GLY A 92 2.14 -0.34 -11.71
CA GLY A 92 2.71 0.79 -12.46
C GLY A 92 2.98 0.44 -13.93
N LEU A 93 3.53 -0.75 -14.23
CA LEU A 93 3.71 -1.21 -15.61
C LEU A 93 2.39 -1.42 -16.36
N ILE A 94 1.37 -1.94 -15.67
CA ILE A 94 0.02 -2.12 -16.25
C ILE A 94 -0.59 -0.76 -16.57
N ILE A 95 -0.50 0.21 -15.65
CA ILE A 95 -1.01 1.58 -15.87
C ILE A 95 -0.28 2.23 -17.05
N ASP A 96 1.04 2.11 -17.13
CA ASP A 96 1.84 2.65 -18.25
C ASP A 96 1.47 2.00 -19.59
N ALA A 97 1.29 0.68 -19.61
CA ALA A 97 0.91 -0.05 -20.81
C ALA A 97 -0.50 0.33 -21.30
N LEU A 98 -1.42 0.58 -20.38
CA LEU A 98 -2.81 0.93 -20.68
C LEU A 98 -3.04 2.43 -20.91
N ALA A 99 -2.09 3.31 -20.56
CA ALA A 99 -2.24 4.76 -20.71
C ALA A 99 -2.72 5.19 -22.11
N PRO A 100 -2.20 4.66 -23.24
CA PRO A 100 -2.67 5.03 -24.57
C PRO A 100 -4.13 4.67 -24.85
N THR A 101 -4.65 3.61 -24.22
CA THR A 101 -6.05 3.18 -24.36
C THR A 101 -7.02 4.19 -23.74
N PHE A 102 -6.55 4.99 -22.78
CA PHE A 102 -7.32 6.03 -22.11
C PHE A 102 -6.99 7.45 -22.60
N GLY A 103 -6.28 7.58 -23.72
CA GLY A 103 -5.86 8.88 -24.27
C GLY A 103 -4.72 9.55 -23.50
N GLY A 104 -4.05 8.82 -22.59
CA GLY A 104 -2.86 9.28 -21.89
C GLY A 104 -1.57 8.92 -22.63
N GLU A 105 -0.48 9.57 -22.24
CA GLU A 105 0.86 9.25 -22.74
C GLU A 105 1.55 8.23 -21.82
N LYS A 106 2.37 7.35 -22.41
CA LYS A 106 3.21 6.45 -21.63
C LYS A 106 4.24 7.25 -20.85
N ASN A 107 4.25 7.05 -19.54
CA ASN A 107 5.24 7.60 -18.63
C ASN A 107 5.33 6.71 -17.40
N GLN A 108 6.36 5.85 -17.38
CA GLN A 108 6.53 4.86 -16.33
C GLN A 108 6.61 5.48 -14.92
N ILE A 109 7.19 6.68 -14.78
CA ILE A 109 7.31 7.34 -13.48
C ILE A 109 5.94 7.83 -13.01
N GLN A 110 5.16 8.46 -13.90
CA GLN A 110 3.80 8.90 -13.56
C GLN A 110 2.88 7.71 -13.27
N ALA A 111 2.98 6.63 -14.06
CA ALA A 111 2.21 5.41 -13.84
C ALA A 111 2.54 4.76 -12.48
N LEU A 112 3.82 4.71 -12.11
CA LEU A 112 4.25 4.20 -10.80
C LEU A 112 3.80 5.12 -9.65
N LYS A 113 3.83 6.44 -9.82
CA LYS A 113 3.25 7.39 -8.85
C LYS A 113 1.77 7.08 -8.63
N THR A 114 0.99 6.96 -9.70
CA THR A 114 -0.43 6.61 -9.63
C THR A 114 -0.63 5.32 -8.85
N ALA A 115 0.12 4.26 -9.17
CA ALA A 115 0.06 2.97 -8.47
C ALA A 115 0.40 3.08 -6.97
N ALA A 116 1.45 3.81 -6.62
CA ALA A 116 1.88 3.98 -5.24
C ALA A 116 0.87 4.81 -4.44
N TYR A 117 0.41 5.93 -5.00
CA TYR A 117 -0.48 6.86 -4.33
C TYR A 117 -1.89 6.29 -4.16
N MET A 118 -2.45 5.58 -5.14
CA MET A 118 -3.74 4.88 -4.98
C MET A 118 -3.65 3.75 -3.94
N SER A 119 -2.48 3.12 -3.78
CA SER A 119 -2.26 2.04 -2.80
C SER A 119 -2.17 2.53 -1.36
N THR A 120 -1.95 3.84 -1.14
CA THR A 120 -1.79 4.47 0.19
C THR A 120 -2.91 4.10 1.14
N ALA A 121 -4.17 4.22 0.69
CA ALA A 121 -5.34 3.92 1.50
C ALA A 121 -5.37 2.44 1.94
N GLY A 122 -5.07 1.52 1.02
CA GLY A 122 -5.01 0.08 1.31
C GLY A 122 -3.87 -0.29 2.27
N TRP A 123 -2.70 0.32 2.12
CA TRP A 123 -1.57 0.10 3.04
C TRP A 123 -1.87 0.58 4.46
N ILE A 124 -2.46 1.77 4.61
CA ILE A 124 -2.84 2.30 5.92
C ILE A 124 -3.97 1.47 6.53
N ALA A 125 -4.99 1.11 5.73
CA ALA A 125 -6.06 0.20 6.15
C ALA A 125 -5.53 -1.19 6.53
N GLY A 126 -4.34 -1.57 6.05
CA GLY A 126 -3.61 -2.80 6.39
C GLY A 126 -3.49 -3.08 7.88
N ILE A 127 -3.44 -2.05 8.73
CA ILE A 127 -3.41 -2.18 10.20
C ILE A 127 -4.66 -2.91 10.70
N ALA A 128 -5.80 -2.70 10.04
CA ALA A 128 -7.08 -3.26 10.44
C ALA A 128 -7.12 -4.79 10.38
N VAL A 129 -6.16 -5.46 9.71
CA VAL A 129 -6.05 -6.94 9.72
C VAL A 129 -5.98 -7.54 11.13
N ILE A 130 -5.54 -6.74 12.12
CA ILE A 130 -5.51 -7.13 13.52
C ILE A 130 -6.93 -7.36 14.07
N VAL A 131 -7.91 -6.59 13.57
CA VAL A 131 -9.32 -6.67 13.98
C VAL A 131 -9.93 -7.97 13.47
N PRO A 132 -10.43 -8.85 14.36
CA PRO A 132 -11.07 -10.10 13.96
C PRO A 132 -12.30 -9.87 13.07
N TRP A 133 -12.57 -10.79 12.15
CA TRP A 133 -13.77 -10.89 11.29
C TRP A 133 -13.98 -9.77 10.27
N ILE A 134 -13.76 -8.50 10.64
CA ILE A 134 -14.01 -7.33 9.79
C ILE A 134 -12.73 -6.68 9.27
N GLY A 135 -11.57 -7.00 9.85
CA GLY A 135 -10.30 -6.38 9.48
C GLY A 135 -9.97 -6.46 7.99
N TRP A 136 -10.21 -7.62 7.38
CA TRP A 136 -9.99 -7.81 5.94
C TRP A 136 -10.93 -6.94 5.09
N LEU A 137 -12.18 -6.73 5.50
CA LEU A 137 -13.12 -5.84 4.80
C LEU A 137 -12.66 -4.39 4.83
N ILE A 138 -12.08 -3.94 5.96
CA ILE A 138 -11.52 -2.59 6.09
C ILE A 138 -10.33 -2.41 5.14
N VAL A 139 -9.47 -3.41 5.01
CA VAL A 139 -8.36 -3.40 4.04
C VAL A 139 -8.88 -3.21 2.61
N TRP A 140 -9.88 -4.00 2.19
CA TRP A 140 -10.51 -3.88 0.87
C TRP A 140 -11.17 -2.52 0.67
N ALA A 141 -11.90 -2.02 1.66
CA ALA A 141 -12.48 -0.68 1.63
C ALA A 141 -11.40 0.39 1.43
N GLY A 142 -10.23 0.23 2.05
CA GLY A 142 -9.06 1.08 1.82
C GLY A 142 -8.61 1.07 0.36
N PHE A 143 -8.40 -0.10 -0.25
CA PHE A 143 -8.00 -0.19 -1.65
C PHE A 143 -9.05 0.41 -2.62
N PHE A 144 -10.35 0.15 -2.39
CA PHE A 144 -11.41 0.73 -3.20
C PHE A 144 -11.52 2.25 -3.02
N TYR A 145 -11.31 2.74 -1.79
CA TYR A 145 -11.24 4.17 -1.54
C TYR A 145 -10.08 4.80 -2.29
N GLY A 146 -8.88 4.21 -2.24
CA GLY A 146 -7.73 4.68 -3.01
C GLY A 146 -7.97 4.74 -4.52
N ALA A 147 -8.69 3.76 -5.07
CA ALA A 147 -9.11 3.77 -6.48
C ALA A 147 -10.17 4.84 -6.79
N TYR A 148 -11.06 5.14 -5.84
CA TYR A 148 -12.07 6.20 -5.98
C TYR A 148 -11.47 7.62 -5.95
N LEU A 149 -10.30 7.79 -5.32
CA LEU A 149 -9.63 9.09 -5.21
C LEU A 149 -8.83 9.48 -6.45
N LEU A 150 -8.67 8.57 -7.42
CA LEU A 150 -8.09 8.85 -8.74
C LEU A 150 -9.02 9.74 -9.57
#